data_AF-A0AA89TX94-F1
#
_entry.id   AF-A0AA89TX94-F1
#
_cell.length_a   1.000
_cell.length_b   1.000
_cell.length_c   1.000
_cell.angle_alpha   90.00
_cell.angle_beta   90.00
_cell.angle_gamma   90.00
#
_symmetry.space_group_name_H-M   'P 1'
#
loop_
_entity.id
_entity.type
_entity.pdbx_description
1 polymer ?
#
loop_
_entity_poly.entity_id
_entity_poly.type
_entity_poly.pdbx_seq_one_letter_code
_entity_poly.pdbx_strand_id
1 'polypeptide(L)'
;MHSPGLVTAGYACFAAGALLLWPAFATLARIVAARCPGLAVWGGTLVILGLFARLYFAGVDQAAFQLAETRGLDEAVEIVATTYTDISYGPGRIPVSASACQYVGMVLLAIGAFRSGTFGSGRCLLFLWSGTLWGGVLKASQLFDGVVSNGVLCLVFVPLGIQVLRDAVPELRAGSGSVQSCRPIRWLSW
;
A
#
# COMPACT_ATOMS: atom_id res chain seq x y z
N MET A 1 27.83 10.34 -13.24
CA MET A 1 26.74 10.76 -14.13
C MET A 1 25.42 10.63 -13.37
N HIS A 2 25.06 11.62 -12.56
CA HIS A 2 23.72 11.71 -11.99
C HIS A 2 22.82 12.22 -13.10
N SER A 3 21.85 11.41 -13.55
CA SER A 3 20.82 11.88 -14.47
C SER A 3 19.63 12.32 -13.63
N PRO A 4 19.53 13.60 -13.22
CA PRO A 4 18.48 14.08 -12.31
C PRO A 4 17.07 13.74 -12.84
N GLY A 5 16.89 13.74 -14.17
CA GLY A 5 15.64 13.33 -14.80
C GLY A 5 15.20 11.89 -14.50
N LEU A 6 16.12 10.93 -14.31
CA LEU A 6 15.76 9.56 -13.94
C LEU A 6 15.28 9.47 -12.49
N VAL A 7 15.88 10.27 -11.60
CA VAL A 7 15.47 10.33 -10.18
C VAL A 7 14.09 10.95 -10.06
N THR A 8 13.84 12.06 -10.76
CA THR A 8 12.51 12.70 -10.81
C THR A 8 11.45 11.78 -11.40
N ALA A 9 11.76 11.08 -12.49
CA ALA A 9 10.82 10.14 -13.12
C ALA A 9 10.51 8.95 -12.19
N GLY A 10 11.52 8.39 -11.53
CA GLY A 10 11.33 7.32 -10.54
C GLY A 10 10.44 7.76 -9.38
N TYR A 11 10.68 8.97 -8.85
CA TYR A 11 9.86 9.59 -7.82
C TYR A 11 8.41 9.80 -8.28
N ALA A 12 8.20 10.37 -9.46
CA ALA A 12 6.87 10.61 -10.01
C ALA A 12 6.08 9.30 -10.20
N CYS A 13 6.72 8.24 -10.70
CA CYS A 13 6.12 6.92 -10.81
C CYS A 13 5.75 6.34 -9.44
N PHE A 14 6.61 6.49 -8.43
CA PHE A 14 6.32 6.04 -7.06
C PHE A 14 5.12 6.79 -6.46
N ALA A 15 5.10 8.11 -6.56
CA ALA A 15 4.00 8.94 -6.06
C ALA A 15 2.68 8.64 -6.78
N ALA A 16 2.72 8.49 -8.10
CA ALA A 16 1.55 8.08 -8.89
C ALA A 16 1.05 6.68 -8.47
N GLY A 17 1.95 5.73 -8.24
CA GLY A 17 1.61 4.40 -7.73
C GLY A 17 0.92 4.45 -6.37
N ALA A 18 1.44 5.26 -5.44
CA ALA A 18 0.83 5.45 -4.12
C ALA A 18 -0.58 6.05 -4.23
N LEU A 19 -0.80 7.02 -5.13
CA LEU A 19 -2.13 7.59 -5.40
C LEU A 19 -3.10 6.58 -6.01
N LEU A 20 -2.62 5.75 -6.95
CA LEU A 20 -3.43 4.71 -7.59
C LEU A 20 -3.75 3.53 -6.68
N LEU A 21 -2.99 3.35 -5.59
CA LEU A 21 -3.28 2.31 -4.60
C LEU A 21 -4.51 2.64 -3.75
N TRP A 22 -4.78 3.92 -3.46
CA TRP A 22 -5.99 4.33 -2.73
C TRP A 22 -7.27 3.69 -3.29
N PRO A 23 -7.63 3.88 -4.58
CA PRO A 23 -8.86 3.34 -5.11
C PRO A 23 -8.85 1.80 -5.17
N ALA A 24 -7.68 1.18 -5.31
CA ALA A 24 -7.55 -0.28 -5.27
C ALA A 24 -7.90 -0.85 -3.89
N PHE A 25 -7.35 -0.27 -2.81
CA PHE A 25 -7.67 -0.67 -1.45
C PHE A 25 -9.11 -0.31 -1.06
N ALA A 26 -9.64 0.84 -1.49
CA ALA A 26 -11.04 1.19 -1.28
C ALA A 26 -11.99 0.19 -1.95
N THR A 27 -11.65 -0.26 -3.16
CA THR A 27 -12.43 -1.29 -3.88
C THR A 27 -12.37 -2.63 -3.15
N LEU A 28 -11.18 -3.06 -2.70
CA LEU A 28 -11.03 -4.28 -1.91
C LEU A 28 -11.83 -4.21 -0.61
N ALA A 29 -11.77 -3.08 0.12
CA ALA A 29 -12.56 -2.87 1.32
C ALA A 29 -14.06 -2.98 1.04
N ARG A 30 -14.56 -2.43 -0.07
CA ARG A 30 -15.97 -2.58 -0.47
C ARG A 30 -16.36 -4.04 -0.73
N ILE A 31 -15.51 -4.81 -1.39
CA ILE A 31 -15.77 -6.24 -1.66
C ILE A 31 -15.83 -7.01 -0.33
N VAL A 32 -14.86 -6.76 0.56
CA VAL A 32 -14.83 -7.37 1.90
C VAL A 32 -16.04 -6.94 2.73
N ALA A 33 -16.50 -5.69 2.59
CA ALA A 33 -17.61 -5.15 3.36
C ALA A 33 -18.93 -5.89 3.13
N ALA A 34 -19.12 -6.49 1.95
CA ALA A 34 -20.31 -7.29 1.63
C ALA A 34 -20.50 -8.50 2.56
N ARG A 35 -19.42 -9.02 3.16
CA ARG A 35 -19.47 -10.17 4.09
C ARG A 35 -18.89 -9.89 5.47
N CYS A 36 -17.96 -8.96 5.62
CA CYS A 36 -17.26 -8.65 6.86
C CYS A 36 -17.12 -7.12 7.02
N PRO A 37 -18.22 -6.38 7.28
CA PRO A 37 -18.23 -4.92 7.27
C PRO A 37 -17.29 -4.30 8.31
N GLY A 38 -17.19 -4.87 9.51
CA GLY A 38 -16.28 -4.37 10.55
C GLY A 38 -14.81 -4.44 10.16
N LEU A 39 -14.37 -5.56 9.57
CA LEU A 39 -12.99 -5.74 9.08
C LEU A 39 -12.70 -4.84 7.88
N ALA A 40 -13.67 -4.63 7.00
CA ALA A 40 -13.54 -3.73 5.86
C ALA A 40 -13.37 -2.27 6.27
N VAL A 41 -14.19 -1.80 7.21
CA VAL A 41 -14.14 -0.40 7.67
C VAL A 41 -12.82 -0.11 8.36
N TRP A 42 -12.44 -0.91 9.36
CA TRP A 42 -11.18 -0.70 10.08
C TRP A 42 -9.97 -0.96 9.20
N GLY A 43 -9.97 -2.07 8.45
CA GLY A 43 -8.88 -2.42 7.56
C GLY A 43 -8.65 -1.38 6.47
N GLY A 44 -9.71 -0.98 5.76
CA GLY A 44 -9.65 0.03 4.71
C GLY A 44 -9.19 1.39 5.22
N THR A 45 -9.76 1.85 6.35
CA THR A 45 -9.39 3.14 6.96
C THR A 45 -7.91 3.17 7.37
N LEU A 46 -7.43 2.11 8.03
CA LEU A 46 -6.05 2.04 8.52
C LEU A 46 -5.04 1.96 7.37
N VAL A 47 -5.32 1.23 6.30
CA VAL A 47 -4.46 1.20 5.10
C VAL A 47 -4.42 2.57 4.42
N ILE A 48 -5.58 3.20 4.27
CA ILE A 48 -5.70 4.53 3.68
C ILE A 48 -4.87 5.57 4.47
N LEU A 49 -4.96 5.57 5.80
CA LEU A 49 -4.14 6.44 6.64
C LEU A 49 -2.64 6.18 6.43
N GLY A 50 -2.25 4.92 6.28
CA GLY A 50 -0.89 4.52 5.92
C GLY A 50 -0.42 5.06 4.57
N LEU A 51 -1.28 5.02 3.54
CA LEU A 51 -0.97 5.58 2.23
C LEU A 51 -0.73 7.09 2.28
N PHE A 52 -1.51 7.83 3.08
CA PHE A 52 -1.26 9.27 3.28
C PHE A 52 0.05 9.54 3.99
N ALA A 53 0.40 8.76 5.01
CA ALA A 53 1.72 8.84 5.63
C ALA A 53 2.82 8.58 4.60
N ARG A 54 2.61 7.65 3.66
CA ARG A 54 3.56 7.39 2.56
C ARG A 54 3.76 8.60 1.67
N LEU A 55 2.68 9.29 1.31
CA LEU A 55 2.76 10.50 0.48
C LEU A 55 3.49 11.62 1.23
N TYR A 56 3.33 11.71 2.56
CA TYR A 56 4.12 12.60 3.40
C TYR A 56 5.62 12.27 3.35
N PHE A 57 6.02 11.00 3.54
CA PHE A 57 7.43 10.60 3.45
C PHE A 57 8.01 10.85 2.06
N ALA A 58 7.24 10.59 1.00
CA ALA A 58 7.63 10.94 -0.36
C ALA A 58 7.89 12.44 -0.50
N GLY A 59 7.06 13.29 0.12
CA GLY A 59 7.29 14.74 0.14
C GLY A 59 8.59 15.13 0.85
N VAL A 60 8.92 14.48 1.96
CA VAL A 60 10.19 14.68 2.69
C VAL A 60 11.38 14.26 1.82
N ASP A 61 11.30 13.12 1.13
CA ASP A 61 12.36 12.65 0.22
C ASP A 61 12.60 13.65 -0.93
N GLN A 62 11.54 14.18 -1.52
CA GLN A 62 11.63 15.19 -2.57
C GLN A 62 12.26 16.50 -2.07
N ALA A 63 11.92 16.93 -0.86
CA ALA A 63 12.54 18.10 -0.24
C ALA A 63 14.04 17.88 0.00
N ALA A 64 14.44 16.68 0.43
CA ALA A 64 15.84 16.32 0.60
C ALA A 64 16.61 16.32 -0.73
N PHE A 65 16.02 15.81 -1.82
CA PHE A 65 16.65 15.87 -3.15
C PHE A 65 16.83 17.31 -3.64
N GLN A 66 15.83 18.17 -3.44
CA GLN A 66 15.93 19.60 -3.77
C GLN A 66 16.99 20.32 -2.92
N LEU A 67 17.14 19.94 -1.66
CA LEU A 67 18.18 20.48 -0.79
C LEU A 67 19.58 20.06 -1.28
N ALA A 68 19.75 18.81 -1.69
CA ALA A 68 21.01 18.32 -2.27
C ALA A 68 21.38 19.02 -3.59
N GLU A 69 20.39 19.35 -4.43
CA GLU A 69 20.61 20.11 -5.66
C GLU A 69 21.01 21.56 -5.40
N THR A 70 20.48 22.19 -4.35
CA THR A 70 20.68 23.63 -4.08
C THR A 70 21.85 23.94 -3.14
N ARG A 71 22.17 23.06 -2.18
CA ARG A 71 23.22 23.25 -1.17
C ARG A 71 24.45 22.34 -1.37
N GLY A 72 24.41 21.44 -2.33
CA GLY A 72 25.43 20.41 -2.50
C GLY A 72 25.20 19.20 -1.60
N LEU A 73 25.78 18.06 -2.01
CA LEU A 73 25.49 16.76 -1.43
C LEU A 73 25.90 16.65 0.05
N ASP A 74 27.10 17.14 0.40
CA ASP A 74 27.65 16.96 1.74
C ASP A 74 26.88 17.79 2.80
N GLU A 75 26.56 19.05 2.49
CA GLU A 75 25.78 19.93 3.37
C GLU A 75 24.33 19.41 3.51
N ALA A 76 23.73 18.92 2.42
CA ALA A 76 22.39 18.35 2.47
C ALA A 76 22.33 17.04 3.29
N VAL A 77 23.35 16.18 3.18
CA VAL A 77 23.44 14.95 3.99
C VAL A 77 23.56 15.30 5.47
N GLU A 78 24.34 16.30 5.84
CA GLU A 78 24.48 16.73 7.24
C GLU A 78 23.16 17.29 7.81
N ILE A 79 22.47 18.15 7.06
CA ILE A 79 21.18 18.73 7.46
C ILE A 79 20.09 17.66 7.56
N VAL A 80 20.05 16.73 6.60
CA VAL A 80 19.09 15.62 6.62
C VAL A 80 19.43 14.65 7.74
N ALA A 81 20.68 14.26 7.94
CA ALA A 81 21.06 13.34 9.02
C ALA A 81 20.71 13.88 10.42
N THR A 82 20.81 15.19 10.60
CA THR A 82 20.46 15.86 11.87
C THR A 82 18.95 16.05 12.06
N THR A 83 18.20 16.32 10.99
CA THR A 83 16.77 16.70 11.08
C THR A 83 15.82 15.53 10.76
N TYR A 84 16.22 14.60 9.90
CA TYR A 84 15.37 13.53 9.38
C TYR A 84 14.99 12.50 10.44
N THR A 85 15.86 12.21 11.40
CA THR A 85 15.54 11.36 12.55
C THR A 85 14.36 11.93 13.36
N ASP A 86 14.35 13.25 13.59
CA ASP A 86 13.28 13.93 14.33
C ASP A 86 11.97 14.10 13.53
N ILE A 87 12.07 14.16 12.20
CA ILE A 87 10.91 14.27 11.30
C ILE A 87 10.29 12.89 11.04
N SER A 88 11.13 11.88 10.76
CA SER A 88 10.70 10.61 10.17
C SER A 88 10.64 9.43 11.14
N TYR A 89 11.22 9.54 12.34
CA TYR A 89 11.23 8.44 13.33
C TYR A 89 10.65 8.82 14.70
N GLY A 90 10.25 10.08 14.91
CA GLY A 90 9.65 10.51 16.17
C GLY A 90 8.29 9.82 16.43
N PRO A 91 8.12 9.02 17.50
CA PRO A 91 6.87 8.31 17.77
C PRO A 91 5.67 9.24 18.07
N GLY A 92 5.91 10.51 18.39
CA GLY A 92 4.88 11.55 18.53
C GLY A 92 4.44 12.22 17.22
N ARG A 93 5.01 11.83 16.08
CA ARG A 93 4.65 12.39 14.76
C ARG A 93 3.50 11.57 14.16
N ILE A 94 2.37 12.21 13.89
CA ILE A 94 1.17 11.60 13.28
C ILE A 94 1.49 10.72 12.06
N PRO A 95 2.38 11.13 11.11
CA PRO A 95 2.73 10.29 9.96
C PRO A 95 3.41 8.96 10.32
N VAL A 96 4.21 8.92 11.39
CA VAL A 96 4.90 7.70 11.84
C VAL A 96 3.87 6.70 12.39
N SER A 97 2.96 7.16 13.24
CA SER A 97 1.87 6.33 13.76
C SER A 97 0.92 5.88 12.65
N ALA A 98 0.58 6.76 11.71
CA ALA A 98 -0.27 6.44 10.56
C ALA A 98 0.39 5.41 9.62
N SER A 99 1.71 5.44 9.44
CA SER A 99 2.45 4.40 8.71
C SER A 99 2.33 3.03 9.40
N ALA A 100 2.39 3.00 10.74
CA ALA A 100 2.17 1.77 11.49
C ALA A 100 0.74 1.21 11.32
N CYS A 101 -0.26 2.10 11.18
CA CYS A 101 -1.64 1.69 10.88
C CYS A 101 -1.74 0.87 9.58
N GLN A 102 -0.87 1.12 8.60
CA GLN A 102 -0.87 0.35 7.35
C GLN A 102 -0.76 -1.16 7.60
N TYR A 103 0.14 -1.60 8.48
CA TYR A 103 0.34 -3.02 8.76
C TYR A 103 -0.90 -3.65 9.38
N VAL A 104 -1.49 -2.97 10.36
CA VAL A 104 -2.72 -3.42 11.02
C VAL A 104 -3.87 -3.48 10.01
N GLY A 105 -4.00 -2.45 9.18
CA GLY A 105 -5.01 -2.38 8.14
C GLY A 105 -4.90 -3.51 7.11
N MET A 106 -3.68 -3.80 6.66
CA MET A 106 -3.39 -4.90 5.73
C MET A 106 -3.77 -6.24 6.33
N VAL A 107 -3.46 -6.49 7.60
CA VAL A 107 -3.85 -7.71 8.30
C VAL A 107 -5.36 -7.85 8.40
N LEU A 108 -6.08 -6.78 8.78
CA LEU A 108 -7.53 -6.81 8.87
C LEU A 108 -8.20 -7.04 7.51
N LEU A 109 -7.71 -6.39 6.44
CA LEU A 109 -8.20 -6.62 5.08
C LEU A 109 -7.88 -8.03 4.59
N ALA A 110 -6.71 -8.58 4.90
CA ALA A 110 -6.36 -9.96 4.54
C ALA A 110 -7.28 -10.98 5.22
N ILE A 111 -7.53 -10.80 6.52
CA ILE A 111 -8.48 -11.65 7.27
C ILE A 111 -9.88 -11.52 6.67
N GLY A 112 -10.32 -10.29 6.36
CA GLY A 112 -11.61 -10.04 5.72
C GLY A 112 -11.72 -10.63 4.32
N ALA A 113 -10.67 -10.55 3.50
CA ALA A 113 -10.60 -11.12 2.16
C ALA A 113 -10.61 -12.65 2.18
N PHE A 114 -9.93 -13.26 3.16
CA PHE A 114 -9.96 -14.70 3.37
C PHE A 114 -11.34 -15.18 3.82
N ARG A 115 -11.95 -14.50 4.81
CA ARG A 115 -13.28 -14.85 5.34
C ARG A 115 -14.42 -14.61 4.35
N SER A 116 -14.28 -13.62 3.48
CA SER A 116 -15.26 -13.34 2.42
C SER A 116 -15.14 -14.31 1.23
N GLY A 117 -14.05 -15.09 1.14
CA GLY A 117 -13.76 -15.94 -0.01
C GLY A 117 -13.27 -15.17 -1.24
N THR A 118 -12.95 -13.88 -1.10
CA THR A 118 -12.45 -13.01 -2.18
C THR A 118 -11.03 -13.42 -2.59
N PHE A 119 -10.19 -13.74 -1.60
CA PHE A 119 -8.83 -14.24 -1.82
C PHE A 119 -8.71 -15.68 -1.34
N GLY A 120 -8.08 -16.53 -2.16
CA GLY A 120 -7.58 -17.82 -1.71
C GLY A 120 -6.34 -17.66 -0.81
N SER A 121 -5.97 -18.73 -0.10
CA SER A 121 -4.86 -18.75 0.87
C SER A 121 -3.56 -18.17 0.30
N GLY A 122 -3.24 -18.49 -0.97
CA GLY A 122 -2.04 -17.99 -1.64
C GLY A 122 -2.06 -16.48 -1.88
N ARG A 123 -3.18 -15.92 -2.36
CA ARG A 123 -3.33 -14.46 -2.56
C ARG A 123 -3.28 -13.69 -1.27
N CYS A 124 -3.86 -14.21 -0.18
CA CYS A 124 -3.73 -13.59 1.14
C CYS A 124 -2.29 -13.54 1.62
N LEU A 125 -1.52 -14.62 1.40
CA LEU A 125 -0.11 -14.69 1.76
C LEU A 125 0.71 -13.68 0.95
N LEU A 126 0.50 -13.61 -0.37
CA LEU A 126 1.13 -12.63 -1.25
C LEU A 126 0.77 -11.19 -0.87
N PHE A 127 -0.49 -10.94 -0.52
CA PHE A 127 -0.97 -9.64 -0.08
C PHE A 127 -0.33 -9.22 1.26
N LEU A 128 -0.28 -10.10 2.25
CA LEU A 128 0.41 -9.82 3.52
C LEU A 128 1.91 -9.60 3.32
N TRP A 129 2.54 -10.44 2.50
CA TRP A 129 3.96 -10.33 2.14
C TRP A 129 4.27 -8.98 1.47
N SER A 130 3.42 -8.54 0.56
CA SER A 130 3.57 -7.22 -0.06
C SER A 130 3.41 -6.06 0.94
N GLY A 131 2.59 -6.22 1.98
CA GLY A 131 2.38 -5.23 3.02
C GLY A 131 3.56 -5.09 3.99
N THR A 132 4.33 -6.16 4.23
CA THR A 132 5.50 -6.13 5.13
C THR A 132 6.76 -5.54 4.47
N LEU A 133 6.80 -5.50 3.13
CA LEU A 133 7.96 -5.01 2.38
C LEU A 133 8.04 -3.47 2.29
N TRP A 134 7.00 -2.77 2.75
CA TRP A 134 6.93 -1.30 2.71
C TRP A 134 7.60 -0.62 3.93
N GLY A 135 8.32 -1.38 4.76
CA GLY A 135 8.82 -0.96 6.08
C GLY A 135 10.24 -0.40 6.19
N GLY A 136 10.85 0.08 5.12
CA GLY A 136 12.17 0.70 5.23
C GLY A 136 12.48 1.65 4.08
N VAL A 137 12.44 2.96 4.35
CA VAL A 137 12.97 3.99 3.43
C VAL A 137 14.51 4.05 3.50
N LEU A 138 15.10 3.53 4.58
CA LEU A 138 16.56 3.51 4.81
C LEU A 138 17.23 2.13 4.73
N LYS A 139 16.49 1.04 4.51
CA LYS A 139 17.14 -0.25 4.24
C LYS A 139 17.53 -0.23 2.78
N ALA A 140 18.83 -0.30 2.50
CA ALA A 140 19.40 -0.39 1.15
C ALA A 140 18.48 -1.21 0.26
N SER A 141 17.69 -0.53 -0.60
CA SER A 141 16.68 -1.17 -1.42
C SER A 141 17.41 -1.94 -2.49
N GLN A 142 17.77 -3.18 -2.18
CA GLN A 142 18.21 -4.12 -3.21
C GLN A 142 17.05 -4.18 -4.22
N LEU A 143 17.37 -4.16 -5.52
CA LEU A 143 16.37 -4.21 -6.61
C LEU A 143 15.30 -5.30 -6.36
N PHE A 144 15.70 -6.36 -5.67
CA PHE A 144 14.84 -7.44 -5.23
C PHE A 144 13.69 -6.98 -4.32
N ASP A 145 13.93 -6.21 -3.26
CA ASP A 145 12.88 -5.82 -2.30
C ASP A 145 11.87 -4.85 -2.91
N GLY A 146 12.31 -3.92 -3.77
CA GLY A 146 11.42 -2.95 -4.41
C GLY A 146 10.63 -3.50 -5.59
N VAL A 147 11.32 -4.18 -6.52
CA VAL A 147 10.69 -4.65 -7.77
C VAL A 147 9.85 -5.91 -7.54
N VAL A 148 10.32 -6.84 -6.70
CA VAL A 148 9.57 -8.08 -6.42
C VAL A 148 8.33 -7.76 -5.58
N SER A 149 8.43 -6.89 -4.58
CA SER A 149 7.28 -6.52 -3.74
C SER A 149 6.16 -5.85 -4.54
N ASN A 150 6.50 -4.84 -5.35
CA ASN A 150 5.55 -4.15 -6.20
C ASN A 150 5.01 -5.07 -7.30
N GLY A 151 5.85 -5.94 -7.86
CA GLY A 151 5.43 -6.97 -8.80
C GLY A 151 4.39 -7.93 -8.19
N VAL A 152 4.61 -8.38 -6.95
CA VAL A 152 3.66 -9.23 -6.22
C VAL A 152 2.35 -8.49 -5.94
N LEU A 153 2.42 -7.21 -5.56
CA LEU A 153 1.24 -6.37 -5.34
C LEU A 153 0.42 -6.23 -6.64
N CYS A 154 1.10 -6.03 -7.78
CA CYS A 154 0.47 -6.03 -9.10
C CYS A 154 -0.19 -7.38 -9.41
N LEU A 155 0.47 -8.51 -9.11
CA LEU A 155 -0.13 -9.84 -9.32
C LEU A 155 -1.38 -10.07 -8.47
N VAL A 156 -1.52 -9.40 -7.32
CA VAL A 156 -2.74 -9.47 -6.50
C VAL A 156 -3.83 -8.54 -7.04
N PHE A 157 -3.51 -7.28 -7.35
CA PHE A 157 -4.51 -6.28 -7.75
C PHE A 157 -4.89 -6.31 -9.22
N VAL A 158 -4.01 -6.67 -10.15
CA VAL A 158 -4.33 -6.75 -11.59
C VAL A 158 -5.46 -7.75 -11.88
N PRO A 159 -5.42 -9.01 -11.42
CA PRO A 159 -6.53 -9.93 -11.66
C PRO A 159 -7.82 -9.49 -10.98
N LEU A 160 -7.73 -8.88 -9.79
CA LEU A 160 -8.89 -8.29 -9.11
C LEU A 160 -9.48 -7.13 -9.92
N GLY A 161 -8.64 -6.22 -10.41
CA GLY A 161 -9.04 -5.09 -11.25
C GLY A 161 -9.67 -5.52 -12.57
N ILE A 162 -9.15 -6.57 -13.21
CA ILE A 162 -9.76 -7.18 -14.40
C ILE A 162 -11.14 -7.76 -14.07
N GLN A 163 -11.31 -8.43 -12.92
CA GLN A 163 -12.62 -8.95 -12.50
C GLN A 163 -13.62 -7.82 -12.23
N VAL A 164 -13.19 -6.73 -11.60
CA VAL A 164 -14.02 -5.54 -11.36
C VAL A 164 -14.42 -4.89 -12.69
N LEU A 165 -13.47 -4.68 -13.62
CA LEU A 165 -13.74 -4.10 -14.93
C LEU A 165 -14.63 -4.98 -15.82
N ARG A 166 -14.63 -6.29 -15.61
CA ARG A 166 -15.50 -7.24 -16.31
C ARG A 166 -16.86 -7.42 -15.63
N ASP A 167 -17.18 -6.60 -14.63
CA ASP A 167 -18.37 -6.72 -13.78
C ASP A 167 -18.56 -8.14 -13.18
N ALA A 168 -17.48 -8.87 -13.00
CA ALA A 168 -17.48 -10.26 -12.57
C ALA A 168 -17.45 -10.41 -11.04
N VAL A 169 -17.59 -9.31 -10.29
CA VAL A 169 -17.57 -9.25 -8.81
C VAL A 169 -19.01 -9.02 -8.31
N PRO A 170 -19.73 -10.07 -7.90
CA PRO A 170 -21.13 -9.97 -7.46
C PRO A 170 -21.32 -9.05 -6.24
N GLU A 171 -20.32 -8.95 -5.37
CA GLU A 171 -20.33 -8.15 -4.15
C GLU A 171 -20.47 -6.65 -4.43
N LEU A 172 -19.98 -6.17 -5.58
CA LEU A 172 -20.13 -4.78 -6.01
C LEU A 172 -21.50 -4.51 -6.65
N ARG A 173 -22.19 -5.55 -7.13
CA ARG A 173 -23.57 -5.49 -7.66
C ARG A 173 -24.62 -5.51 -6.57
N ALA A 174 -24.35 -6.19 -5.45
CA ALA A 174 -25.31 -6.45 -4.37
C ALA A 174 -25.75 -5.21 -3.55
N GLY A 175 -25.40 -3.99 -3.98
CA GLY A 175 -25.94 -2.74 -3.45
C GLY A 175 -27.44 -2.52 -3.67
N SER A 176 -28.19 -3.49 -4.22
CA SER A 176 -29.65 -3.36 -4.39
C SER A 176 -30.50 -4.64 -4.23
N GLY A 177 -29.95 -5.81 -3.90
CA GLY A 177 -30.83 -6.97 -3.72
C GLY A 177 -30.16 -8.31 -3.44
N SER A 178 -30.59 -8.91 -2.32
CA SER A 178 -30.46 -10.30 -1.91
C SER A 178 -29.05 -10.83 -1.58
N VAL A 179 -28.91 -11.28 -0.33
CA VAL A 179 -27.81 -12.08 0.19
C VAL A 179 -27.84 -13.44 -0.51
N GLN A 180 -26.88 -13.70 -1.41
CA GLN A 180 -26.75 -15.00 -2.07
C GLN A 180 -25.79 -15.94 -1.32
N SER A 181 -26.31 -17.15 -1.13
CA SER A 181 -25.83 -18.32 -0.39
C SER A 181 -24.35 -18.70 -0.58
N CYS A 182 -23.81 -19.38 0.43
CA CYS A 182 -22.45 -19.91 0.57
C CYS A 182 -21.92 -20.62 -0.69
N ARG A 183 -20.79 -20.12 -1.22
CA ARG A 183 -19.85 -20.97 -1.95
C ARG A 183 -18.88 -21.62 -0.94
N PRO A 184 -18.56 -22.91 -1.08
CA PRO A 184 -17.62 -23.59 -0.20
C PRO A 184 -16.23 -22.96 -0.29
N ILE A 185 -15.61 -22.76 0.86
CA ILE A 185 -14.26 -22.20 1.03
C ILE A 185 -13.27 -23.12 0.30
N ARG A 186 -12.69 -22.63 -0.79
CA ARG A 186 -11.71 -23.38 -1.59
C ARG A 186 -10.31 -23.15 -1.02
N TRP A 187 -9.90 -24.02 -0.10
CA TRP A 187 -8.64 -23.93 0.68
C TRP A 187 -7.36 -23.86 -0.17
N LEU A 188 -7.38 -24.38 -1.40
CA LEU A 188 -6.35 -24.14 -2.41
C LEU A 188 -6.97 -23.45 -3.63
N SER A 189 -6.83 -22.14 -3.69
CA SER A 189 -7.01 -21.38 -4.93
C SER A 189 -5.96 -20.26 -4.99
N TRP A 190 -5.36 -20.16 -6.18
CA TRP A 190 -4.40 -19.15 -6.57
C TRP A 190 -5.09 -17.91 -7.15
#